data_AF-A0AAD9NQM6-F1
#
_entry.id   AF-A0AAD9NQM6-F1
#
_cell.length_a   1.000
_cell.length_b   1.000
_cell.length_c   1.000
_cell.angle_alpha   90.00
_cell.angle_beta   90.00
_cell.angle_gamma   90.00
#
_symmetry.space_group_name_H-M   'P 1'
#
loop_
_entity.id
_entity.type
_entity.pdbx_description
1 polymer ?
#
loop_
_entity_poly.entity_id
_entity_poly.type
_entity_poly.pdbx_seq_one_letter_code
_entity_poly.pdbx_strand_id
1 'polypeptide(L)'
;MSSSPSCHQTSSSPSCHQTSSNPSCHQTSSQSFFSPDVIQSFLSPDIIPVLPVTRCHPVLPVTRCHPSPSCHKMSSQSFLSPDVIQFFLSPDVIQFFLSPDVIQTSSQSFLSPDVIPVLPVTRRHPSPSCHQTSSQSFLSPDVIPVLPVTRRHPSPACHRSKTTRFRWVQPAGFRSEDTWALRWVYLGDECDCSCTGRGRCDHGTCHCDKGWGGRACSEPLEPLPTLLSDSFSEAPQPHLWAAVNGAGISKKCGVLSSGNALHFTGGCTRQLITTDLDLRDAIFIQFTFRFGCVSAPHHRDSGVLIDFSTNGGTQWTKIVELFYDHYRNATFKIVAVPADAKKNGVRIRWWQPHHDGQSSGDWAIDTILIAGKAANPEEMRDGFDSQIRRYMWFEDNNARLGSFCGSAFTISGEAETDEDVTLTTADMHIKNGYILQFSISVGCHVSADSDIAPVHLQYSTDYGMTWHYLMQECLSFYPQCNGEMTVPSLYFSSSRWRRETLLLKGAVVSR
;
A
#
# COMPACT_ATOMS: atom_id res chain seq x y z
N MET A 1 -15.95 -7.21 76.78
CA MET A 1 -14.72 -7.93 77.20
C MET A 1 -13.53 -7.34 76.43
N SER A 2 -12.34 -7.42 77.01
CA SER A 2 -11.15 -6.63 76.66
C SER A 2 -10.54 -6.92 75.28
N SER A 3 -9.88 -5.89 74.72
CA SER A 3 -9.11 -5.95 73.47
C SER A 3 -7.74 -5.25 73.64
N SER A 4 -6.79 -5.54 72.73
CA SER A 4 -5.34 -5.15 72.76
C SER A 4 -4.43 -6.10 73.56
N PRO A 5 -3.08 -6.14 73.33
CA PRO A 5 -2.23 -5.38 72.37
C PRO A 5 -1.66 -6.31 71.25
N SER A 6 -0.54 -6.12 70.52
CA SER A 6 0.54 -5.10 70.51
C SER A 6 1.26 -4.94 69.14
N CYS A 7 1.53 -3.68 68.77
CA CYS A 7 2.68 -3.10 68.02
C CYS A 7 3.63 -3.94 67.13
N HIS A 8 3.92 -3.41 65.92
CA HIS A 8 5.32 -3.25 65.45
C HIS A 8 5.54 -2.10 64.46
N GLN A 9 6.76 -1.56 64.50
CA GLN A 9 7.36 -0.53 63.62
C GLN A 9 8.84 -0.94 63.35
N THR A 10 9.69 -0.30 62.52
CA THR A 10 9.65 1.03 61.87
C THR A 10 10.45 1.02 60.53
N SER A 11 10.40 2.11 59.75
CA SER A 11 11.22 2.39 58.55
C SER A 11 12.74 2.53 58.79
N SER A 12 13.59 2.22 57.79
CA SER A 12 14.72 3.07 57.29
C SER A 12 15.64 2.37 56.25
N SER A 13 16.43 3.16 55.50
CA SER A 13 17.37 2.79 54.40
C SER A 13 18.66 2.08 54.89
N PRO A 14 19.57 1.54 54.02
CA PRO A 14 20.62 2.38 53.37
C PRO A 14 21.33 1.85 52.08
N SER A 15 22.19 2.73 51.52
CA SER A 15 23.49 2.55 50.80
C SER A 15 23.74 1.48 49.70
N CYS A 16 24.54 1.88 48.68
CA CYS A 16 25.22 1.00 47.73
C CYS A 16 26.76 1.19 47.80
N HIS A 17 27.51 0.10 47.69
CA HIS A 17 28.99 0.08 47.66
C HIS A 17 29.51 -0.28 46.25
N GLN A 18 30.72 0.19 45.90
CA GLN A 18 31.46 -0.22 44.70
C GLN A 18 32.44 -1.38 44.98
N THR A 19 32.68 -2.24 43.99
CA THR A 19 33.90 -3.07 43.85
C THR A 19 34.23 -3.31 42.37
N SER A 20 35.49 -3.66 42.09
CA SER A 20 36.12 -3.65 40.76
C SER A 20 36.58 -5.03 40.29
N SER A 21 36.75 -5.23 38.96
CA SER A 21 37.82 -6.06 38.37
C SER A 21 37.86 -6.01 36.83
N ASN A 22 39.07 -6.17 36.28
CA ASN A 22 39.44 -6.37 34.88
C ASN A 22 39.60 -7.91 34.62
N PRO A 23 39.74 -8.49 33.40
CA PRO A 23 40.90 -8.22 32.53
C PRO A 23 40.82 -8.49 30.98
N SER A 24 41.87 -8.03 30.28
CA SER A 24 42.56 -8.65 29.11
C SER A 24 41.84 -8.93 27.77
N CYS A 25 42.49 -8.52 26.67
CA CYS A 25 42.28 -9.04 25.30
C CYS A 25 43.63 -9.46 24.69
N HIS A 26 43.62 -10.57 23.94
CA HIS A 26 44.80 -11.10 23.23
C HIS A 26 44.90 -10.59 21.79
N GLN A 27 46.12 -10.43 21.28
CA GLN A 27 46.40 -10.17 19.86
C GLN A 27 46.42 -11.46 19.04
N THR A 28 46.02 -11.37 17.77
CA THR A 28 46.47 -12.27 16.68
C THR A 28 46.60 -11.48 15.38
N SER A 29 47.47 -11.94 14.48
CA SER A 29 47.92 -11.21 13.29
C SER A 29 47.97 -12.10 12.04
N SER A 30 47.73 -11.53 10.87
CA SER A 30 48.15 -11.99 9.52
C SER A 30 47.67 -10.92 8.51
N GLN A 31 48.56 -10.19 7.84
CA GLN A 31 49.43 -10.54 6.71
C GLN A 31 48.74 -10.43 5.34
N SER A 32 49.32 -9.58 4.50
CA SER A 32 48.94 -9.23 3.14
C SER A 32 49.71 -10.04 2.09
N PHE A 33 49.09 -10.35 0.96
CA PHE A 33 49.77 -10.77 -0.27
C PHE A 33 49.22 -10.00 -1.49
N PHE A 34 50.12 -9.44 -2.29
CA PHE A 34 49.86 -8.80 -3.60
C PHE A 34 51.08 -8.98 -4.52
N SER A 35 50.84 -9.27 -5.80
CA SER A 35 51.84 -9.24 -6.90
C SER A 35 51.13 -9.43 -8.26
N PRO A 36 51.73 -9.05 -9.42
CA PRO A 36 51.37 -7.76 -10.03
C PRO A 36 51.09 -7.81 -11.56
N ASP A 37 51.25 -6.65 -12.23
CA ASP A 37 51.32 -6.36 -13.69
C ASP A 37 50.01 -6.00 -14.43
N VAL A 38 49.96 -5.03 -15.38
CA VAL A 38 50.89 -3.94 -15.79
C VAL A 38 50.13 -2.79 -16.51
N ILE A 39 50.48 -1.54 -16.16
CA ILE A 39 50.52 -0.26 -16.94
C ILE A 39 49.61 -0.06 -18.19
N GLN A 40 48.76 0.97 -18.19
CA GLN A 40 48.92 2.18 -19.04
C GLN A 40 48.08 3.38 -18.57
N SER A 41 48.65 4.59 -18.72
CA SER A 41 48.19 5.88 -18.21
C SER A 41 47.44 6.71 -19.26
N PHE A 42 46.70 7.76 -18.85
CA PHE A 42 46.81 9.13 -19.41
C PHE A 42 46.02 10.18 -18.60
N LEU A 43 46.78 11.05 -17.90
CA LEU A 43 46.59 12.50 -17.61
C LEU A 43 45.23 13.10 -17.14
N SER A 44 45.26 13.69 -15.93
CA SER A 44 44.52 14.92 -15.56
C SER A 44 45.35 16.18 -15.90
N PRO A 45 44.80 17.41 -15.87
CA PRO A 45 44.66 18.24 -14.65
C PRO A 45 43.27 18.92 -14.53
N ASP A 46 42.83 19.60 -13.47
CA ASP A 46 43.36 19.98 -12.15
C ASP A 46 42.16 20.18 -11.17
N ILE A 47 42.40 20.16 -9.85
CA ILE A 47 41.83 21.07 -8.80
C ILE A 47 41.95 20.45 -7.38
N ILE A 48 42.75 21.16 -6.59
CA ILE A 48 42.94 21.21 -5.12
C ILE A 48 41.83 20.56 -4.23
N PRO A 49 42.19 19.62 -3.33
CA PRO A 49 41.37 19.27 -2.17
C PRO A 49 41.81 19.99 -0.88
N VAL A 50 40.85 20.55 -0.14
CA VAL A 50 41.06 21.12 1.20
C VAL A 50 40.77 20.07 2.28
N LEU A 51 41.68 19.94 3.25
CA LEU A 51 41.58 19.02 4.40
C LEU A 51 40.45 19.39 5.37
N PRO A 52 39.61 18.43 5.82
CA PRO A 52 38.87 18.56 7.06
C PRO A 52 39.68 18.03 8.25
N VAL A 53 39.92 18.89 9.25
CA VAL A 53 40.61 18.52 10.50
C VAL A 53 39.68 17.71 11.40
N THR A 54 40.04 16.46 11.69
CA THR A 54 39.40 15.64 12.72
C THR A 54 39.77 16.13 14.12
N ARG A 55 38.77 16.48 14.94
CA ARG A 55 38.92 16.63 16.40
C ARG A 55 38.02 15.62 17.12
N CYS A 56 38.65 14.68 17.82
CA CYS A 56 37.98 13.78 18.75
C CYS A 56 37.85 14.46 20.13
N HIS A 57 36.71 14.29 20.79
CA HIS A 57 36.56 14.48 22.23
C HIS A 57 35.68 13.37 22.82
N PRO A 58 35.83 13.06 24.13
CA PRO A 58 35.59 11.70 24.63
C PRO A 58 34.13 11.37 24.94
N VAL A 59 33.82 10.09 24.82
CA VAL A 59 32.55 9.49 25.28
C VAL A 59 32.75 8.88 26.68
N LEU A 60 31.82 9.15 27.59
CA LEU A 60 31.62 8.35 28.81
C LEU A 60 30.17 7.81 28.85
N PRO A 61 29.92 6.68 29.52
CA PRO A 61 28.76 5.82 29.21
C PRO A 61 27.57 6.05 30.15
N VAL A 62 26.34 5.91 29.61
CA VAL A 62 25.13 5.69 30.42
C VAL A 62 24.22 4.64 29.76
N THR A 63 23.58 3.86 30.62
CA THR A 63 22.71 2.70 30.41
C THR A 63 21.42 2.94 29.61
N ARG A 64 20.86 1.85 29.07
CA ARG A 64 19.49 1.79 28.51
C ARG A 64 18.44 2.14 29.57
N CYS A 65 17.50 3.00 29.19
CA CYS A 65 16.12 2.99 29.69
C CYS A 65 15.16 3.07 28.49
N HIS A 66 14.09 2.27 28.49
CA HIS A 66 12.92 2.57 27.65
C HIS A 66 12.29 3.90 28.11
N PRO A 67 11.70 4.65 27.18
CA PRO A 67 10.26 4.87 27.33
C PRO A 67 9.49 4.85 25.99
N SER A 68 8.17 4.71 26.11
CA SER A 68 7.18 4.94 25.05
C SER A 68 7.30 6.36 24.47
N PRO A 69 6.94 6.60 23.20
CA PRO A 69 6.99 7.94 22.61
C PRO A 69 5.79 8.80 23.04
N SER A 70 5.88 9.41 24.23
CA SER A 70 5.04 10.56 24.60
C SER A 70 5.73 11.86 24.19
N CYS A 71 5.19 12.54 23.18
CA CYS A 71 5.72 13.83 22.71
C CYS A 71 5.53 14.93 23.76
N HIS A 72 6.62 15.46 24.31
CA HIS A 72 6.61 16.66 25.13
C HIS A 72 7.30 17.83 24.41
N LYS A 73 6.61 18.98 24.32
CA LYS A 73 7.21 20.27 23.91
C LYS A 73 8.08 20.81 25.05
N MET A 74 9.35 21.13 24.77
CA MET A 74 10.14 22.04 25.60
C MET A 74 10.00 23.47 25.07
N SER A 75 9.66 24.41 25.94
CA SER A 75 9.65 25.84 25.65
C SER A 75 11.00 26.48 26.01
N SER A 76 11.63 27.17 25.06
CA SER A 76 12.78 28.05 25.32
C SER A 76 12.37 29.51 25.14
N GLN A 77 12.50 30.31 26.19
CA GLN A 77 12.44 31.77 26.11
C GLN A 77 13.77 32.29 25.53
N SER A 78 13.72 33.33 24.71
CA SER A 78 14.91 34.06 24.24
C SER A 78 14.75 35.55 24.49
N PHE A 79 15.80 36.17 25.03
CA PHE A 79 15.85 37.58 25.42
C PHE A 79 15.95 38.52 24.21
N LEU A 80 15.48 39.75 24.38
CA LEU A 80 15.64 40.84 23.41
C LEU A 80 16.97 41.58 23.61
N SER A 81 17.59 41.98 22.51
CA SER A 81 18.47 43.15 22.42
C SER A 81 18.26 43.80 21.05
N PRO A 82 18.17 45.15 20.94
CA PRO A 82 18.07 45.83 19.67
C PRO A 82 19.46 46.18 19.12
N ASP A 83 19.61 46.18 17.79
CA ASP A 83 20.68 46.93 17.13
C ASP A 83 20.16 47.59 15.85
N VAL A 84 20.69 48.79 15.62
CA VAL A 84 20.36 49.70 14.51
C VAL A 84 21.34 49.49 13.37
N ILE A 85 20.93 49.62 12.10
CA ILE A 85 21.77 50.18 11.02
C ILE A 85 20.91 50.71 9.86
N GLN A 86 21.51 51.62 9.09
CA GLN A 86 20.89 52.66 8.28
C GLN A 86 20.38 52.22 6.89
N PHE A 87 19.47 53.03 6.35
CA PHE A 87 19.13 53.06 4.92
C PHE A 87 20.22 53.76 4.10
N PHE A 88 20.44 53.30 2.86
CA PHE A 88 21.04 54.09 1.79
C PHE A 88 20.12 54.06 0.53
N LEU A 89 20.24 55.09 -0.30
CA LEU A 89 19.23 55.54 -1.27
C LEU A 89 19.47 55.01 -2.70
N SER A 90 18.35 54.85 -3.45
CA SER A 90 18.03 55.22 -4.87
C SER A 90 19.12 55.47 -5.94
N PRO A 91 18.79 55.50 -7.25
CA PRO A 91 17.46 55.45 -7.92
C PRO A 91 17.34 54.28 -8.95
N ASP A 92 16.22 54.02 -9.62
CA ASP A 92 15.71 54.76 -10.79
C ASP A 92 14.17 54.87 -10.89
N VAL A 93 13.73 55.86 -11.68
CA VAL A 93 12.33 56.32 -11.86
C VAL A 93 12.05 56.23 -13.40
N ILE A 94 10.88 55.88 -13.91
CA ILE A 94 9.79 56.81 -14.29
C ILE A 94 8.55 56.02 -14.78
N GLN A 95 7.45 56.22 -14.05
CA GLN A 95 6.06 56.56 -14.47
C GLN A 95 5.43 55.98 -15.75
N PHE A 96 4.12 55.68 -15.62
CA PHE A 96 3.08 56.46 -16.32
C PHE A 96 1.86 56.68 -15.40
N PHE A 97 1.23 57.86 -15.53
CA PHE A 97 0.04 58.27 -14.77
C PHE A 97 -1.26 57.74 -15.39
N LEU A 98 -2.29 57.59 -14.56
CA LEU A 98 -3.69 57.70 -14.97
C LEU A 98 -4.42 58.65 -14.02
N SER A 99 -5.21 59.56 -14.59
CA SER A 99 -6.24 60.33 -13.89
C SER A 99 -7.57 60.16 -14.64
N PRO A 100 -8.72 60.28 -13.94
CA PRO A 100 -10.01 59.82 -14.44
C PRO A 100 -10.82 60.95 -15.11
N ASP A 101 -11.89 60.59 -15.82
CA ASP A 101 -13.23 61.11 -15.48
C ASP A 101 -14.39 60.38 -16.17
N VAL A 102 -15.60 60.69 -15.71
CA VAL A 102 -16.89 60.00 -15.93
C VAL A 102 -17.72 60.66 -17.05
N ILE A 103 -18.59 59.90 -17.75
CA ILE A 103 -19.98 60.28 -18.13
C ILE A 103 -20.77 59.08 -18.71
N GLN A 104 -22.09 59.24 -18.82
CA GLN A 104 -23.13 58.20 -18.69
C GLN A 104 -23.93 57.94 -20.00
N THR A 105 -24.75 56.87 -19.95
CA THR A 105 -26.09 56.67 -20.61
C THR A 105 -26.26 56.26 -22.10
N SER A 106 -26.74 55.01 -22.29
CA SER A 106 -28.07 54.63 -22.88
C SER A 106 -28.24 54.08 -24.33
N SER A 107 -29.23 53.16 -24.47
CA SER A 107 -29.86 52.53 -25.68
C SER A 107 -28.96 51.68 -26.61
N GLN A 108 -29.22 50.40 -26.96
CA GLN A 108 -30.38 49.76 -27.66
C GLN A 108 -30.62 50.36 -29.08
N SER A 109 -30.80 49.63 -30.19
CA SER A 109 -31.01 48.18 -30.45
C SER A 109 -30.85 47.81 -31.95
N PHE A 110 -30.57 46.53 -32.25
CA PHE A 110 -30.88 45.74 -33.47
C PHE A 110 -30.81 46.34 -34.89
N LEU A 111 -29.97 45.77 -35.78
CA LEU A 111 -30.36 44.84 -36.88
C LEU A 111 -29.13 44.42 -37.74
N SER A 112 -29.18 43.23 -38.35
CA SER A 112 -28.19 42.66 -39.31
C SER A 112 -28.96 42.07 -40.49
N PRO A 113 -28.43 42.05 -41.75
CA PRO A 113 -27.46 41.03 -42.18
C PRO A 113 -26.38 41.61 -43.17
N ASP A 114 -25.46 40.88 -43.85
CA ASP A 114 -25.28 39.42 -44.00
C ASP A 114 -23.83 38.92 -44.33
N VAL A 115 -23.68 37.59 -44.28
CA VAL A 115 -22.74 36.59 -44.88
C VAL A 115 -21.46 37.01 -45.67
N ILE A 116 -20.34 36.27 -45.40
CA ILE A 116 -19.37 35.56 -46.31
C ILE A 116 -18.05 35.24 -45.52
N PRO A 117 -17.45 34.04 -45.58
CA PRO A 117 -17.89 32.75 -45.03
C PRO A 117 -16.98 32.24 -43.86
N VAL A 118 -17.27 31.05 -43.32
CA VAL A 118 -16.49 30.42 -42.23
C VAL A 118 -15.43 29.45 -42.76
N LEU A 119 -14.18 29.59 -42.30
CA LEU A 119 -13.19 28.50 -42.26
C LEU A 119 -13.16 27.90 -40.84
N PRO A 120 -13.34 26.58 -40.66
CA PRO A 120 -13.37 25.98 -39.34
C PRO A 120 -11.94 25.83 -38.78
N VAL A 121 -11.46 26.84 -38.08
CA VAL A 121 -10.38 26.63 -37.10
C VAL A 121 -10.99 25.82 -35.96
N THR A 122 -10.88 24.49 -36.04
CA THR A 122 -11.14 23.61 -34.90
C THR A 122 -10.09 23.89 -33.83
N ARG A 123 -10.34 24.92 -33.00
CA ARG A 123 -9.77 24.99 -31.67
C ARG A 123 -10.24 23.74 -30.94
N ARG A 124 -9.39 22.71 -30.91
CA ARG A 124 -9.44 21.73 -29.81
C ARG A 124 -9.21 22.56 -28.55
N HIS A 125 -10.30 22.91 -27.87
CA HIS A 125 -10.19 23.31 -26.48
C HIS A 125 -9.45 22.16 -25.77
N PRO A 126 -8.35 22.44 -25.06
CA PRO A 126 -7.82 21.45 -24.14
C PRO A 126 -8.95 21.13 -23.18
N SER A 127 -9.34 19.86 -23.09
CA SER A 127 -10.13 19.37 -21.95
C SER A 127 -9.43 19.82 -20.66
N PRO A 128 -10.15 20.20 -19.60
CA PRO A 128 -9.54 20.66 -18.35
C PRO A 128 -8.52 19.63 -17.87
N SER A 129 -7.25 19.94 -18.06
CA SER A 129 -6.19 18.93 -18.05
C SER A 129 -5.78 18.67 -16.61
N CYS A 130 -6.14 17.51 -16.09
CA CYS A 130 -5.70 17.03 -14.77
C CYS A 130 -4.22 16.61 -14.76
N HIS A 131 -3.32 17.46 -15.27
CA HIS A 131 -1.89 17.24 -15.18
C HIS A 131 -1.43 17.30 -13.72
N GLN A 132 -1.19 16.13 -13.12
CA GLN A 132 -0.50 16.04 -11.85
C GLN A 132 0.98 16.43 -12.04
N THR A 133 1.30 17.71 -11.83
CA THR A 133 2.68 18.12 -11.53
C THR A 133 2.97 17.82 -10.07
N SER A 134 3.99 17.01 -9.80
CA SER A 134 4.32 16.36 -8.52
C SER A 134 4.66 17.30 -7.33
N SER A 135 4.53 18.63 -7.50
CA SER A 135 4.92 19.64 -6.52
C SER A 135 3.78 20.54 -6.01
N GLN A 136 2.53 20.35 -6.46
CA GLN A 136 1.42 21.28 -6.20
C GLN A 136 0.27 20.68 -5.38
N SER A 137 -0.42 21.53 -4.61
CA SER A 137 -1.53 21.13 -3.75
C SER A 137 -2.87 21.07 -4.50
N PHE A 138 -2.97 20.16 -5.47
CA PHE A 138 -4.23 19.90 -6.19
C PHE A 138 -5.20 19.03 -5.39
N LEU A 139 -6.49 19.25 -5.62
CA LEU A 139 -7.60 18.37 -5.27
C LEU A 139 -8.30 18.00 -6.59
N SER A 140 -8.47 16.71 -6.86
CA SER A 140 -9.17 16.21 -8.04
C SER A 140 -10.68 16.15 -7.78
N PRO A 141 -11.56 16.42 -8.77
CA PRO A 141 -12.99 16.21 -8.64
C PRO A 141 -13.37 14.75 -8.32
N ASP A 142 -12.52 13.78 -8.66
CA ASP A 142 -12.74 12.35 -8.39
C ASP A 142 -12.66 11.98 -6.88
N VAL A 143 -12.28 12.91 -6.00
CA VAL A 143 -12.14 12.66 -4.56
C VAL A 143 -13.50 12.83 -3.87
N ILE A 144 -14.11 11.71 -3.46
CA ILE A 144 -15.31 11.71 -2.60
C ILE A 144 -15.03 12.59 -1.37
N PRO A 145 -15.85 13.64 -1.10
CA PRO A 145 -15.39 14.84 -0.40
C PRO A 145 -15.44 14.74 1.14
N VAL A 146 -14.91 13.64 1.71
CA VAL A 146 -14.97 13.38 3.16
C VAL A 146 -13.60 13.05 3.78
N LEU A 147 -12.52 12.91 3.00
CA LEU A 147 -11.18 12.72 3.54
C LEU A 147 -10.57 14.04 4.06
N PRO A 148 -10.14 14.14 5.33
CA PRO A 148 -9.47 15.33 5.85
C PRO A 148 -8.08 15.49 5.22
N VAL A 149 -7.88 16.59 4.47
CA VAL A 149 -6.61 16.88 3.79
C VAL A 149 -5.65 17.62 4.72
N THR A 150 -5.04 16.89 5.64
CA THR A 150 -4.01 17.43 6.55
C THR A 150 -2.63 17.41 5.87
N ARG A 151 -2.30 18.44 5.09
CA ARG A 151 -0.94 18.60 4.56
C ARG A 151 -0.03 19.26 5.59
N ARG A 152 1.03 18.56 6.03
CA ARG A 152 2.25 19.26 6.47
C ARG A 152 2.83 19.97 5.25
N HIS A 153 2.94 21.29 5.27
CA HIS A 153 3.80 21.99 4.33
C HIS A 153 5.24 21.86 4.84
N PRO A 154 6.16 21.19 4.14
CA PRO A 154 7.59 21.34 4.42
C PRO A 154 7.97 22.73 3.94
N SER A 155 7.71 23.74 4.77
CA SER A 155 8.20 25.09 4.55
C SER A 155 9.68 25.10 4.89
N PRO A 156 10.59 25.45 3.95
CA PRO A 156 11.91 25.93 4.33
C PRO A 156 11.71 27.05 5.36
N ALA A 157 12.55 27.11 6.40
CA ALA A 157 12.43 28.11 7.47
C ALA A 157 12.37 29.57 6.94
N CYS A 158 12.82 29.79 5.71
CA CYS A 158 12.83 31.01 4.92
C CYS A 158 11.44 31.59 4.55
N HIS A 159 10.34 30.83 4.61
CA HIS A 159 9.02 31.27 4.13
C HIS A 159 8.00 31.72 5.21
N ARG A 160 8.45 31.97 6.46
CA ARG A 160 7.58 32.57 7.48
C ARG A 160 7.44 34.09 7.29
N SER A 161 6.55 34.48 6.39
CA SER A 161 6.01 35.86 6.35
C SER A 161 5.29 36.20 7.67
N LYS A 162 5.35 37.47 8.09
CA LYS A 162 4.52 37.99 9.20
C LYS A 162 3.02 37.98 8.85
N THR A 163 2.67 37.96 7.57
CA THR A 163 1.28 37.91 7.08
C THR A 163 1.17 36.98 5.87
N THR A 164 0.31 35.97 5.96
CA THR A 164 0.05 35.00 4.90
C THR A 164 -1.45 34.86 4.71
N ARG A 165 -1.92 34.78 3.47
CA ARG A 165 -3.32 34.54 3.11
C ARG A 165 -3.42 33.37 2.13
N PHE A 166 -4.51 32.63 2.23
CA PHE A 166 -4.76 31.43 1.42
C PHE A 166 -5.95 31.68 0.49
N ARG A 167 -5.94 31.06 -0.69
CA ARG A 167 -7.08 31.04 -1.62
C ARG A 167 -7.24 29.65 -2.22
N TRP A 168 -8.48 29.21 -2.36
CA TRP A 168 -8.86 28.09 -3.21
C TRP A 168 -9.38 28.68 -4.51
N VAL A 169 -8.87 28.24 -5.65
CA VAL A 169 -9.25 28.79 -6.95
C VAL A 169 -9.36 27.69 -7.98
N GLN A 170 -10.44 27.72 -8.75
CA GLN A 170 -10.64 26.91 -9.96
C GLN A 170 -10.35 27.84 -11.16
N PRO A 171 -9.26 27.63 -11.92
CA PRO A 171 -8.96 28.43 -13.10
C PRO A 171 -10.05 28.30 -14.17
N ALA A 172 -10.19 29.31 -15.03
CA ALA A 172 -11.16 29.30 -16.12
C ALA A 172 -10.94 28.12 -17.09
N GLY A 173 -12.03 27.59 -17.65
CA GLY A 173 -12.03 26.41 -18.52
C GLY A 173 -12.73 25.16 -17.93
N PHE A 174 -13.38 25.31 -16.78
CA PHE A 174 -14.21 24.28 -16.16
C PHE A 174 -15.60 24.18 -16.81
N ARG A 175 -16.22 23.00 -16.67
CA ARG A 175 -17.59 22.68 -17.12
C ARG A 175 -18.60 22.99 -16.01
N SER A 176 -19.89 23.13 -16.34
CA SER A 176 -20.98 23.39 -15.38
C SER A 176 -21.10 22.37 -14.25
N GLU A 177 -20.68 21.14 -14.52
CA GLU A 177 -20.70 19.97 -13.65
C GLU A 177 -19.45 19.86 -12.75
N ASP A 178 -18.39 20.63 -13.01
CA ASP A 178 -17.14 20.65 -12.23
C ASP A 178 -17.30 21.46 -10.93
N THR A 179 -18.38 21.19 -10.19
CA THR A 179 -18.74 21.88 -8.94
C THR A 179 -17.89 21.40 -7.77
N TRP A 180 -17.60 22.29 -6.82
CA TRP A 180 -16.85 21.98 -5.60
C TRP A 180 -17.38 22.78 -4.41
N ALA A 181 -17.16 22.26 -3.21
CA ALA A 181 -17.52 22.90 -1.95
C ALA A 181 -16.41 22.72 -0.92
N LEU A 182 -16.31 23.66 0.03
CA LEU A 182 -15.44 23.55 1.20
C LEU A 182 -16.26 23.35 2.46
N ARG A 183 -15.71 22.59 3.42
CA ARG A 183 -16.28 22.44 4.76
C ARG A 183 -15.15 22.32 5.78
N TRP A 184 -15.37 22.83 6.99
CA TRP A 184 -14.43 22.73 8.12
C TRP A 184 -13.01 23.27 7.83
N VAL A 185 -12.92 24.49 7.30
CA VAL A 185 -11.62 25.18 7.15
C VAL A 185 -11.14 25.65 8.52
N TYR A 186 -10.05 25.06 9.02
CA TYR A 186 -9.34 25.49 10.23
C TYR A 186 -7.94 25.99 9.87
N LEU A 187 -7.56 27.14 10.43
CA LEU A 187 -6.23 27.72 10.33
C LEU A 187 -5.83 28.24 11.71
N GLY A 188 -4.92 27.53 12.37
CA GLY A 188 -4.54 27.80 13.76
C GLY A 188 -3.43 26.86 14.21
N ASP A 189 -3.31 26.66 15.52
CA ASP A 189 -2.31 25.79 16.12
C ASP A 189 -2.50 24.31 15.76
N GLU A 190 -1.39 23.58 15.62
CA GLU A 190 -1.38 22.13 15.39
C GLU A 190 -1.73 21.38 16.68
N CYS A 191 -2.72 20.47 16.59
CA CYS A 191 -3.07 19.54 17.66
C CYS A 191 -2.04 18.41 17.80
N ASP A 192 -2.02 17.75 18.97
CA ASP A 192 -1.12 16.62 19.26
C ASP A 192 -1.15 15.56 18.13
N CYS A 193 0.04 15.24 17.61
CA CYS A 193 0.26 14.31 16.50
C CYS A 193 -0.62 14.55 15.24
N SER A 194 -1.06 15.80 15.02
CA SER A 194 -1.99 16.17 13.94
C SER A 194 -3.30 15.35 13.97
N CYS A 195 -3.77 14.99 15.16
CA CYS A 195 -4.89 14.06 15.40
C CYS A 195 -4.75 12.71 14.69
N THR A 196 -3.49 12.29 14.44
CA THR A 196 -3.08 11.12 13.67
C THR A 196 -3.75 10.93 12.31
N GLY A 197 -4.37 11.97 11.74
CA GLY A 197 -5.17 11.87 10.50
C GLY A 197 -6.52 11.18 10.69
N ARG A 198 -7.02 11.07 11.93
CA ARG A 198 -8.19 10.28 12.35
C ARG A 198 -9.18 11.12 13.17
N GLY A 199 -9.11 12.43 12.98
CA GLY A 199 -9.90 13.40 13.70
C GLY A 199 -9.59 14.80 13.21
N ARG A 200 -10.45 15.73 13.61
CA ARG A 200 -10.35 17.15 13.27
C ARG A 200 -9.72 17.92 14.43
N CYS A 201 -8.78 18.79 14.10
CA CYS A 201 -8.13 19.68 15.06
C CYS A 201 -9.00 20.93 15.27
N ASP A 202 -9.24 21.28 16.53
CA ASP A 202 -9.88 22.54 16.93
C ASP A 202 -9.22 23.08 18.21
N HIS A 203 -8.62 24.27 18.14
CA HIS A 203 -7.92 24.94 19.25
C HIS A 203 -6.97 24.03 20.05
N GLY A 204 -6.19 23.19 19.36
CA GLY A 204 -5.25 22.24 19.98
C GLY A 204 -5.87 20.94 20.51
N THR A 205 -7.20 20.79 20.46
CA THR A 205 -7.93 19.57 20.84
C THR A 205 -8.33 18.76 19.61
N CYS A 206 -8.25 17.42 19.71
CA CYS A 206 -8.67 16.53 18.64
C CYS A 206 -10.10 16.02 18.84
N HIS A 207 -10.93 16.20 17.81
CA HIS A 207 -12.27 15.63 17.71
C HIS A 207 -12.24 14.43 16.76
N CYS A 208 -12.20 13.23 17.33
CA CYS A 208 -11.97 12.01 16.58
C CYS A 208 -13.10 11.64 15.61
N ASP A 209 -12.71 10.99 14.52
CA ASP A 209 -13.64 10.42 13.55
C ASP A 209 -14.31 9.16 14.12
N LYS A 210 -15.42 8.73 13.52
CA LYS A 210 -16.19 7.57 14.00
C LYS A 210 -15.30 6.33 14.05
N GLY A 211 -15.30 5.64 15.20
CA GLY A 211 -14.49 4.45 15.45
C GLY A 211 -13.10 4.72 16.05
N TRP A 212 -12.75 5.98 16.33
CA TRP A 212 -11.45 6.38 16.90
C TRP A 212 -11.59 7.14 18.22
N GLY A 213 -10.59 6.98 19.09
CA GLY A 213 -10.51 7.56 20.42
C GLY A 213 -9.07 7.82 20.89
N GLY A 214 -8.93 8.14 22.17
CA GLY A 214 -7.69 8.65 22.74
C GLY A 214 -7.44 10.13 22.41
N ARG A 215 -6.50 10.77 23.11
CA ARG A 215 -6.26 12.23 22.99
C ARG A 215 -5.90 12.69 21.57
N ALA A 216 -5.19 11.85 20.82
CA ALA A 216 -4.72 12.13 19.46
C ALA A 216 -5.44 11.28 18.38
N CYS A 217 -6.59 10.68 18.72
CA CYS A 217 -7.37 9.82 17.83
C CYS A 217 -6.62 8.57 17.32
N SER A 218 -5.62 8.12 18.08
CA SER A 218 -4.72 7.03 17.73
C SER A 218 -5.25 5.64 18.09
N GLU A 219 -6.32 5.55 18.88
CA GLU A 219 -6.84 4.29 19.42
C GLU A 219 -8.11 3.89 18.68
N PRO A 220 -8.17 2.74 18.00
CA PRO A 220 -9.43 2.26 17.42
C PRO A 220 -10.32 1.76 18.55
N LEU A 221 -11.61 2.11 18.49
CA LEU A 221 -12.61 1.75 19.51
C LEU A 221 -13.07 0.28 19.37
N GLU A 222 -12.89 -0.30 18.19
CA GLU A 222 -13.20 -1.70 17.85
C GLU A 222 -11.96 -2.36 17.23
N PRO A 223 -11.82 -3.70 17.30
CA PRO A 223 -10.73 -4.40 16.63
C PRO A 223 -10.74 -4.17 15.10
N LEU A 224 -9.59 -3.83 14.54
CA LEU A 224 -9.44 -3.63 13.09
C LEU A 224 -9.24 -4.97 12.36
N PRO A 225 -9.60 -5.08 11.07
CA PRO A 225 -9.36 -6.28 10.28
C PRO A 225 -7.86 -6.61 10.18
N THR A 226 -7.51 -7.86 10.45
CA THR A 226 -6.14 -8.41 10.31
C THR A 226 -5.88 -9.04 8.94
N LEU A 227 -6.92 -9.14 8.11
CA LEU A 227 -6.88 -9.65 6.75
C LEU A 227 -7.76 -8.77 5.86
N LEU A 228 -7.27 -8.44 4.66
CA LEU A 228 -8.04 -7.85 3.58
C LEU A 228 -7.87 -8.73 2.35
N SER A 229 -8.95 -9.01 1.63
CA SER A 229 -8.87 -9.69 0.34
C SER A 229 -10.01 -9.26 -0.57
N ASP A 230 -9.71 -9.02 -1.85
CA ASP A 230 -10.67 -8.63 -2.87
C ASP A 230 -10.20 -9.15 -4.25
N SER A 231 -11.09 -9.86 -4.94
CA SER A 231 -10.91 -10.38 -6.30
C SER A 231 -11.72 -9.58 -7.34
N PHE A 232 -12.35 -8.48 -6.94
CA PHE A 232 -13.11 -7.56 -7.80
C PHE A 232 -14.18 -8.22 -8.70
N SER A 233 -14.65 -9.41 -8.30
CA SER A 233 -15.84 -10.06 -8.86
C SER A 233 -17.10 -9.21 -8.62
N GLU A 234 -17.14 -8.48 -7.50
CA GLU A 234 -18.14 -7.47 -7.15
C GLU A 234 -17.52 -6.09 -6.92
N ALA A 235 -18.37 -5.05 -6.90
CA ALA A 235 -17.97 -3.66 -6.65
C ALA A 235 -17.11 -3.50 -5.38
N PRO A 236 -16.02 -2.69 -5.40
CA PRO A 236 -15.12 -2.56 -4.25
C PRO A 236 -15.87 -2.07 -3.01
N GLN A 237 -15.82 -2.85 -1.93
CA GLN A 237 -16.70 -2.65 -0.78
C GLN A 237 -16.15 -1.55 0.17
N PRO A 238 -16.99 -0.62 0.69
CA PRO A 238 -16.55 0.49 1.54
C PRO A 238 -15.90 0.10 2.88
N HIS A 239 -16.07 -1.15 3.32
CA HIS A 239 -15.44 -1.67 4.54
C HIS A 239 -14.01 -2.20 4.29
N LEU A 240 -13.64 -2.47 3.03
CA LEU A 240 -12.29 -2.86 2.60
C LEU A 240 -11.51 -1.65 2.07
N TRP A 241 -12.19 -0.72 1.38
CA TRP A 241 -11.56 0.38 0.66
C TRP A 241 -12.03 1.74 1.17
N ALA A 242 -11.09 2.53 1.72
CA ALA A 242 -11.33 3.91 2.12
C ALA A 242 -11.39 4.87 0.92
N ALA A 243 -10.75 4.53 -0.21
CA ALA A 243 -10.88 5.26 -1.47
C ALA A 243 -10.56 4.38 -2.68
N VAL A 244 -11.38 4.55 -3.73
CA VAL A 244 -11.11 4.08 -5.09
C VAL A 244 -11.30 5.29 -6.00
N ASN A 245 -10.24 5.78 -6.63
CA ASN A 245 -10.29 6.93 -7.54
C ASN A 245 -9.73 6.56 -8.91
N GLY A 246 -10.40 7.00 -9.97
CA GLY A 246 -9.96 6.81 -11.35
C GLY A 246 -10.03 5.37 -11.86
N ALA A 247 -10.83 4.50 -11.23
CA ALA A 247 -10.99 3.10 -11.62
C ALA A 247 -12.45 2.64 -11.65
N GLY A 248 -12.68 1.52 -12.33
CA GLY A 248 -13.90 0.74 -12.30
C GLY A 248 -13.63 -0.72 -12.64
N ILE A 249 -14.59 -1.60 -12.36
CA ILE A 249 -14.50 -3.03 -12.67
C ILE A 249 -14.59 -3.23 -14.19
N SER A 250 -13.72 -4.07 -14.75
CA SER A 250 -13.66 -4.26 -16.20
C SER A 250 -12.99 -5.57 -16.62
N LYS A 251 -13.54 -6.25 -17.64
CA LYS A 251 -12.83 -7.28 -18.43
C LYS A 251 -11.95 -6.70 -19.57
N LYS A 252 -11.82 -5.35 -19.70
CA LYS A 252 -11.04 -4.72 -20.80
C LYS A 252 -9.54 -5.05 -20.80
N CYS A 253 -8.99 -5.48 -19.67
CA CYS A 253 -7.59 -5.92 -19.60
C CYS A 253 -7.39 -7.39 -19.99
N GLY A 254 -8.43 -8.06 -20.48
CA GLY A 254 -8.53 -9.51 -20.40
C GLY A 254 -8.61 -9.97 -18.95
N VAL A 255 -8.40 -11.26 -18.74
CA VAL A 255 -8.35 -11.90 -17.43
C VAL A 255 -6.96 -11.65 -16.82
N LEU A 256 -6.91 -11.22 -15.56
CA LEU A 256 -5.66 -11.09 -14.81
C LEU A 256 -5.39 -12.35 -13.99
N SER A 257 -6.32 -12.69 -13.09
CA SER A 257 -6.41 -13.99 -12.41
C SER A 257 -7.72 -14.69 -12.75
N SER A 258 -8.87 -14.02 -12.59
CA SER A 258 -10.19 -14.56 -13.01
C SER A 258 -11.23 -13.46 -13.15
N GLY A 259 -12.19 -13.60 -14.06
CA GLY A 259 -13.36 -12.74 -14.13
C GLY A 259 -13.03 -11.30 -14.49
N ASN A 260 -13.33 -10.37 -13.58
CA ASN A 260 -13.12 -8.93 -13.78
C ASN A 260 -11.96 -8.42 -12.91
N ALA A 261 -11.19 -7.46 -13.41
CA ALA A 261 -10.19 -6.74 -12.62
C ALA A 261 -10.60 -5.30 -12.32
N LEU A 262 -9.99 -4.68 -11.30
CA LEU A 262 -10.14 -3.24 -11.05
C LEU A 262 -9.20 -2.45 -11.97
N HIS A 263 -9.79 -1.71 -12.91
CA HIS A 263 -9.07 -1.09 -14.04
C HIS A 263 -8.99 0.44 -13.92
N PHE A 264 -7.77 0.96 -13.78
CA PHE A 264 -7.45 2.38 -13.59
C PHE A 264 -7.22 3.09 -14.92
N THR A 265 -8.25 3.82 -15.38
CA THR A 265 -8.22 4.61 -16.63
C THR A 265 -8.56 6.09 -16.44
N GLY A 266 -8.87 6.52 -15.20
CA GLY A 266 -9.27 7.89 -14.88
C GLY A 266 -8.26 8.94 -15.33
N GLY A 267 -8.75 10.13 -15.66
CA GLY A 267 -7.91 11.21 -16.19
C GLY A 267 -7.17 12.03 -15.14
N CYS A 268 -7.56 11.93 -13.86
CA CYS A 268 -7.11 12.87 -12.83
C CYS A 268 -6.35 12.21 -11.68
N THR A 269 -6.98 11.39 -10.83
CA THR A 269 -6.28 10.67 -9.76
C THR A 269 -6.56 9.18 -9.84
N ARG A 270 -5.50 8.37 -9.93
CA ARG A 270 -5.57 6.90 -9.88
C ARG A 270 -4.96 6.40 -8.58
N GLN A 271 -5.82 6.06 -7.61
CA GLN A 271 -5.38 5.47 -6.35
C GLN A 271 -6.40 4.49 -5.78
N LEU A 272 -5.89 3.50 -5.06
CA LEU A 272 -6.63 2.52 -4.28
C LEU A 272 -6.10 2.59 -2.85
N ILE A 273 -6.96 2.83 -1.86
CA ILE A 273 -6.56 2.97 -0.45
C ILE A 273 -7.41 2.04 0.40
N THR A 274 -6.78 1.16 1.18
CA THR A 274 -7.47 0.27 2.12
C THR A 274 -8.15 1.07 3.24
N THR A 275 -9.14 0.47 3.89
CA THR A 275 -9.50 0.85 5.26
C THR A 275 -8.32 0.59 6.21
N ASP A 276 -8.49 0.95 7.47
CA ASP A 276 -7.45 0.81 8.48
C ASP A 276 -7.36 -0.64 8.97
N LEU A 277 -6.19 -1.25 8.77
CA LEU A 277 -5.92 -2.66 9.08
C LEU A 277 -5.02 -2.77 10.32
N ASP A 278 -5.09 -3.92 10.99
CA ASP A 278 -4.11 -4.34 11.98
C ASP A 278 -3.05 -5.24 11.34
N LEU A 279 -1.89 -4.65 11.01
CA LEU A 279 -0.82 -5.34 10.29
C LEU A 279 0.29 -5.88 11.21
N ARG A 280 0.06 -5.94 12.53
CA ARG A 280 1.07 -6.42 13.51
C ARG A 280 1.62 -7.81 13.15
N ASP A 281 0.75 -8.74 12.79
CA ASP A 281 1.11 -10.12 12.46
C ASP A 281 1.28 -10.37 10.95
N ALA A 282 0.80 -9.45 10.11
CA ALA A 282 0.82 -9.58 8.65
C ALA A 282 2.25 -9.78 8.12
N ILE A 283 2.40 -10.66 7.13
CA ILE A 283 3.70 -11.01 6.52
C ILE A 283 3.81 -10.42 5.13
N PHE A 284 2.74 -10.46 4.34
CA PHE A 284 2.81 -10.10 2.93
C PHE A 284 1.56 -9.36 2.41
N ILE A 285 1.76 -8.73 1.26
CA ILE A 285 0.74 -8.19 0.38
C ILE A 285 0.96 -8.89 -0.97
N GLN A 286 -0.03 -9.60 -1.47
CA GLN A 286 -0.03 -10.22 -2.79
C GLN A 286 -1.18 -9.68 -3.65
N PHE A 287 -0.98 -9.70 -4.97
CA PHE A 287 -1.95 -9.27 -5.98
C PHE A 287 -1.45 -9.66 -7.38
N THR A 288 -2.36 -9.75 -8.35
CA THR A 288 -2.00 -9.81 -9.78
C THR A 288 -2.09 -8.42 -10.39
N PHE A 289 -1.11 -8.03 -11.21
CA PHE A 289 -1.01 -6.67 -11.76
C PHE A 289 -0.66 -6.68 -13.25
N ARG A 290 -1.19 -5.69 -14.00
CA ARG A 290 -0.86 -5.44 -15.41
C ARG A 290 -0.89 -3.95 -15.76
N PHE A 291 0.11 -3.48 -16.50
CA PHE A 291 0.13 -2.20 -17.21
C PHE A 291 -0.37 -2.34 -18.65
N GLY A 292 -1.08 -1.33 -19.14
CA GLY A 292 -1.33 -1.13 -20.56
C GLY A 292 -2.41 -2.01 -21.15
N CYS A 293 -3.59 -2.01 -20.55
CA CYS A 293 -4.77 -2.65 -21.15
C CYS A 293 -5.28 -1.86 -22.36
N VAL A 294 -5.14 -0.53 -22.34
CA VAL A 294 -5.57 0.40 -23.38
C VAL A 294 -4.39 1.15 -23.99
N SER A 295 -3.54 1.74 -23.14
CA SER A 295 -2.33 2.45 -23.55
C SER A 295 -1.29 2.33 -22.44
N ALA A 296 -0.31 1.46 -22.66
CA ALA A 296 0.77 1.23 -21.71
C ALA A 296 1.56 2.52 -21.40
N PRO A 297 2.09 2.69 -20.18
CA PRO A 297 2.93 3.82 -19.85
C PRO A 297 4.25 3.78 -20.64
N HIS A 298 4.79 4.96 -20.98
CA HIS A 298 6.03 5.09 -21.75
C HIS A 298 7.15 5.82 -20.99
N HIS A 299 6.82 6.53 -19.90
CA HIS A 299 7.77 7.31 -19.11
C HIS A 299 8.13 6.60 -17.80
N ARG A 300 9.38 6.77 -17.37
CA ARG A 300 9.95 6.10 -16.18
C ARG A 300 9.24 6.48 -14.87
N ASP A 301 8.65 7.67 -14.81
CA ASP A 301 7.90 8.21 -13.68
C ASP A 301 6.41 7.81 -13.66
N SER A 302 5.93 7.12 -14.70
CA SER A 302 4.54 6.66 -14.81
C SER A 302 4.25 5.34 -14.05
N GLY A 303 5.17 4.90 -13.20
CA GLY A 303 5.04 3.70 -12.38
C GLY A 303 3.96 3.82 -11.30
N VAL A 304 3.59 2.68 -10.70
CA VAL A 304 2.62 2.62 -9.58
C VAL A 304 3.40 2.38 -8.29
N LEU A 305 3.22 3.28 -7.33
CA LEU A 305 3.80 3.18 -6.00
C LEU A 305 2.88 2.36 -5.10
N ILE A 306 3.47 1.51 -4.28
CA ILE A 306 2.79 0.85 -3.16
C ILE A 306 3.37 1.44 -1.88
N ASP A 307 2.55 2.18 -1.15
CA ASP A 307 2.93 2.90 0.07
C ASP A 307 2.08 2.45 1.26
N PHE A 308 2.57 2.70 2.47
CA PHE A 308 1.77 2.58 3.70
C PHE A 308 1.69 3.90 4.47
N SER A 309 0.65 4.03 5.30
CA SER A 309 0.46 5.15 6.22
C SER A 309 0.07 4.62 7.60
N THR A 310 0.78 5.06 8.64
CA THR A 310 0.44 4.78 10.06
C THR A 310 -0.31 5.95 10.72
N ASN A 311 -0.76 6.94 9.94
CA ASN A 311 -1.40 8.18 10.43
C ASN A 311 -2.53 8.66 9.48
N GLY A 312 -3.51 7.78 9.24
CA GLY A 312 -4.77 8.15 8.57
C GLY A 312 -4.64 8.61 7.11
N GLY A 313 -3.47 8.43 6.49
CA GLY A 313 -3.17 8.88 5.13
C GLY A 313 -2.57 10.29 5.05
N THR A 314 -2.15 10.87 6.18
CA THR A 314 -1.53 12.22 6.20
C THR A 314 -0.07 12.22 5.77
N GLN A 315 0.65 11.12 5.99
CA GLN A 315 1.98 10.86 5.45
C GLN A 315 2.05 9.43 4.93
N TRP A 316 2.83 9.22 3.87
CA TRP A 316 2.97 7.93 3.19
C TRP A 316 4.45 7.56 3.06
N THR A 317 4.76 6.29 3.32
CA THR A 317 6.10 5.72 3.20
C THR A 317 6.07 4.61 2.14
N LYS A 318 6.96 4.68 1.15
CA LYS A 318 7.02 3.72 0.05
C LYS A 318 7.47 2.33 0.53
N ILE A 319 6.75 1.30 0.11
CA ILE A 319 7.14 -0.11 0.20
C ILE A 319 7.90 -0.51 -1.07
N VAL A 320 7.28 -0.32 -2.23
CA VAL A 320 7.84 -0.71 -3.53
C VAL A 320 7.29 0.18 -4.66
N GLU A 321 7.92 0.09 -5.82
CA GLU A 321 7.51 0.72 -7.06
C GLU A 321 7.36 -0.35 -8.14
N LEU A 322 6.21 -0.37 -8.82
CA LEU A 322 5.93 -1.21 -9.98
C LEU A 322 6.33 -0.44 -11.23
N PHE A 323 7.43 -0.86 -11.87
CA PHE A 323 7.98 -0.16 -13.03
C PHE A 323 7.15 -0.36 -14.30
N TYR A 324 6.95 0.74 -15.03
CA TYR A 324 6.16 0.93 -16.24
C TYR A 324 6.43 -0.07 -17.40
N ASP A 325 7.59 -0.71 -17.41
CA ASP A 325 8.07 -1.66 -18.42
C ASP A 325 7.99 -3.13 -17.98
N HIS A 326 7.98 -3.42 -16.67
CA HIS A 326 8.06 -4.79 -16.14
C HIS A 326 6.75 -5.58 -16.19
N TYR A 327 5.58 -4.92 -16.18
CA TYR A 327 4.27 -5.56 -16.00
C TYR A 327 3.36 -5.50 -17.24
N ARG A 328 3.90 -5.71 -18.45
CA ARG A 328 3.13 -5.65 -19.71
C ARG A 328 2.08 -6.77 -19.83
N ASN A 329 2.37 -7.91 -19.22
CA ASN A 329 1.47 -9.05 -19.07
C ASN A 329 0.95 -9.10 -17.63
N ALA A 330 -0.15 -9.81 -17.39
CA ALA A 330 -0.61 -10.11 -16.04
C ALA A 330 0.49 -10.87 -15.29
N THR A 331 0.87 -10.40 -14.10
CA THR A 331 1.95 -10.97 -13.30
C THR A 331 1.54 -10.98 -11.84
N PHE A 332 1.56 -12.16 -11.22
CA PHE A 332 1.42 -12.31 -9.78
C PHE A 332 2.61 -11.67 -9.05
N LYS A 333 2.33 -10.90 -8.01
CA LYS A 333 3.33 -10.17 -7.26
C LYS A 333 3.07 -10.25 -5.76
N ILE A 334 4.03 -10.81 -5.04
CA ILE A 334 4.12 -10.72 -3.58
C ILE A 334 5.17 -9.67 -3.15
N VAL A 335 4.87 -8.97 -2.06
CA VAL A 335 5.81 -8.10 -1.32
C VAL A 335 5.67 -8.31 0.19
N ALA A 336 6.78 -8.27 0.92
CA ALA A 336 6.77 -8.38 2.37
C ALA A 336 6.24 -7.08 3.03
N VAL A 337 5.46 -7.22 4.10
CA VAL A 337 5.04 -6.10 4.95
C VAL A 337 6.26 -5.59 5.74
N PRO A 338 6.71 -4.33 5.55
CA PRO A 338 7.91 -3.83 6.21
C PRO A 338 7.69 -3.65 7.71
N ALA A 339 8.76 -3.77 8.50
CA ALA A 339 8.69 -3.70 9.97
C ALA A 339 7.99 -2.43 10.49
N ASP A 340 8.22 -1.28 9.86
CA ASP A 340 7.58 -0.01 10.23
C ASP A 340 6.07 0.03 9.98
N ALA A 341 5.54 -0.86 9.12
CA ALA A 341 4.12 -1.03 8.85
C ALA A 341 3.46 -2.08 9.77
N LYS A 342 4.22 -2.86 10.56
CA LYS A 342 3.67 -3.89 11.47
C LYS A 342 3.07 -3.27 12.73
N LYS A 343 1.98 -2.52 12.56
CA LYS A 343 1.29 -1.72 13.58
C LYS A 343 -0.22 -1.87 13.42
N ASN A 344 -0.95 -1.52 14.48
CA ASN A 344 -2.40 -1.39 14.43
C ASN A 344 -2.77 -0.05 13.76
N GLY A 345 -3.81 -0.02 12.93
CA GLY A 345 -4.29 1.20 12.28
C GLY A 345 -3.40 1.68 11.13
N VAL A 346 -3.10 0.79 10.18
CA VAL A 346 -2.28 1.08 9.00
C VAL A 346 -3.12 0.99 7.72
N ARG A 347 -2.89 1.92 6.79
CA ARG A 347 -3.47 1.88 5.43
C ARG A 347 -2.39 1.48 4.42
N ILE A 348 -2.74 0.67 3.44
CA ILE A 348 -1.95 0.44 2.23
C ILE A 348 -2.57 1.23 1.08
N ARG A 349 -1.72 1.75 0.18
CA ARG A 349 -2.15 2.48 -1.01
C ARG A 349 -1.36 2.05 -2.24
N TRP A 350 -2.09 1.78 -3.32
CA TRP A 350 -1.56 1.79 -4.69
C TRP A 350 -1.87 3.16 -5.31
N TRP A 351 -0.87 3.84 -5.88
CA TRP A 351 -1.04 5.17 -6.45
C TRP A 351 -0.14 5.36 -7.67
N GLN A 352 -0.70 5.89 -8.76
CA GLN A 352 0.07 6.34 -9.92
C GLN A 352 0.31 7.86 -9.82
N PRO A 353 1.56 8.33 -9.60
CA PRO A 353 1.84 9.77 -9.42
C PRO A 353 1.81 10.59 -10.70
N HIS A 354 2.09 9.96 -11.84
CA HIS A 354 2.18 10.61 -13.14
C HIS A 354 1.54 9.77 -14.24
N HIS A 355 0.81 10.41 -15.14
CA HIS A 355 0.21 9.86 -16.35
C HIS A 355 -0.25 10.99 -17.28
N ASP A 356 -0.31 10.75 -18.59
CA ASP A 356 -0.65 11.78 -19.58
C ASP A 356 -2.15 12.13 -19.66
N GLY A 357 -2.97 11.52 -18.79
CA GLY A 357 -4.40 11.80 -18.67
C GLY A 357 -5.25 10.54 -18.84
N GLN A 358 -6.50 10.71 -19.29
CA GLN A 358 -7.47 9.62 -19.36
C GLN A 358 -6.99 8.51 -20.29
N SER A 359 -7.06 7.26 -19.81
CA SER A 359 -6.62 6.03 -20.49
C SER A 359 -5.14 5.94 -20.90
N SER A 360 -4.32 7.01 -20.81
CA SER A 360 -2.86 6.90 -20.96
C SER A 360 -2.22 6.30 -19.72
N GLY A 361 -1.22 5.43 -19.89
CA GLY A 361 -0.51 4.78 -18.79
C GLY A 361 -1.40 3.92 -17.91
N ASP A 362 -2.45 3.31 -18.45
CA ASP A 362 -3.46 2.61 -17.67
C ASP A 362 -2.93 1.32 -17.02
N TRP A 363 -3.59 0.86 -15.96
CA TRP A 363 -3.22 -0.37 -15.25
C TRP A 363 -4.43 -1.05 -14.63
N ALA A 364 -4.35 -2.37 -14.47
CA ALA A 364 -5.33 -3.17 -13.77
C ALA A 364 -4.67 -3.95 -12.62
N ILE A 365 -5.44 -4.17 -11.56
CA ILE A 365 -5.07 -4.98 -10.40
C ILE A 365 -6.20 -5.95 -10.08
N ASP A 366 -5.83 -7.14 -9.63
CA ASP A 366 -6.70 -8.26 -9.34
C ASP A 366 -6.19 -9.05 -8.12
N THR A 367 -7.04 -9.90 -7.55
CA THR A 367 -6.71 -10.89 -6.49
C THR A 367 -5.84 -10.35 -5.35
N ILE A 368 -6.20 -9.18 -4.81
CA ILE A 368 -5.48 -8.58 -3.69
C ILE A 368 -5.72 -9.41 -2.43
N LEU A 369 -4.65 -9.72 -1.70
CA LEU A 369 -4.68 -10.29 -0.36
C LEU A 369 -3.57 -9.66 0.50
N ILE A 370 -3.94 -9.17 1.67
CA ILE A 370 -3.04 -8.67 2.73
C ILE A 370 -3.22 -9.60 3.92
N ALA A 371 -2.22 -10.42 4.21
CA ALA A 371 -2.34 -11.53 5.16
C ALA A 371 -0.99 -12.06 5.68
N GLY A 372 -1.01 -13.30 6.16
CA GLY A 372 0.10 -13.98 6.84
C GLY A 372 0.05 -13.79 8.36
N LYS A 373 0.63 -14.75 9.08
CA LYS A 373 0.81 -14.74 10.55
C LYS A 373 2.16 -15.35 10.90
N ALA A 374 2.78 -14.91 11.99
CA ALA A 374 4.05 -15.45 12.46
C ALA A 374 4.01 -16.97 12.76
N ALA A 375 2.82 -17.51 13.05
CA ALA A 375 2.55 -18.94 13.09
C ALA A 375 1.39 -19.28 12.15
N ASN A 376 1.65 -20.15 11.18
CA ASN A 376 0.65 -20.70 10.27
C ASN A 376 -0.23 -21.74 11.00
N PRO A 377 -1.50 -21.93 10.61
CA PRO A 377 -2.34 -22.99 11.16
C PRO A 377 -1.71 -24.38 10.95
N GLU A 378 -1.85 -25.25 11.95
CA GLU A 378 -1.38 -26.64 11.88
C GLU A 378 -2.44 -27.60 11.32
N GLU A 379 -3.73 -27.27 11.50
CA GLU A 379 -4.86 -28.03 11.00
C GLU A 379 -5.83 -27.12 10.23
N MET A 380 -6.39 -27.67 9.15
CA MET A 380 -7.45 -27.05 8.35
C MET A 380 -8.52 -28.09 8.09
N ARG A 381 -9.79 -27.70 8.30
CA ARG A 381 -10.96 -28.53 8.05
C ARG A 381 -12.07 -27.63 7.54
N ASP A 382 -12.59 -27.92 6.37
CA ASP A 382 -13.77 -27.26 5.84
C ASP A 382 -14.76 -28.31 5.32
N GLY A 383 -16.04 -28.06 5.58
CA GLY A 383 -17.16 -28.87 5.10
C GLY A 383 -17.98 -28.15 4.04
N PHE A 384 -17.61 -26.91 3.66
CA PHE A 384 -18.31 -26.09 2.67
C PHE A 384 -19.81 -25.90 2.97
N ASP A 385 -20.13 -25.85 4.28
CA ASP A 385 -21.47 -25.87 4.84
C ASP A 385 -22.20 -24.51 4.81
N SER A 386 -21.44 -23.43 4.63
CA SER A 386 -21.88 -22.06 4.93
C SER A 386 -21.30 -21.03 3.96
N GLN A 387 -20.02 -20.67 4.13
CA GLN A 387 -19.32 -19.65 3.35
C GLN A 387 -17.83 -20.01 3.19
N ILE A 388 -17.21 -19.54 2.11
CA ILE A 388 -15.76 -19.71 1.90
C ILE A 388 -15.03 -18.86 2.94
N ARG A 389 -14.24 -19.51 3.78
CA ARG A 389 -13.60 -18.86 4.93
C ARG A 389 -12.25 -18.29 4.52
N ARG A 390 -12.20 -16.99 4.22
CA ARG A 390 -11.00 -16.24 3.76
C ARG A 390 -9.73 -16.36 4.64
N TYR A 391 -9.84 -16.87 5.87
CA TYR A 391 -8.70 -17.17 6.75
C TYR A 391 -8.11 -18.59 6.57
N MET A 392 -8.77 -19.47 5.81
CA MET A 392 -8.31 -20.81 5.41
C MET A 392 -8.19 -20.97 3.89
N TRP A 393 -8.96 -20.20 3.12
CA TRP A 393 -8.89 -20.16 1.66
C TRP A 393 -8.51 -18.74 1.22
N PHE A 394 -7.31 -18.59 0.65
CA PHE A 394 -6.75 -17.31 0.24
C PHE A 394 -7.23 -16.87 -1.15
N GLU A 395 -7.63 -17.81 -1.99
CA GLU A 395 -8.10 -17.57 -3.35
C GLU A 395 -9.22 -18.57 -3.69
N ASP A 396 -10.27 -18.09 -4.34
CA ASP A 396 -11.50 -18.83 -4.68
C ASP A 396 -11.99 -18.49 -6.10
N ASN A 397 -11.05 -18.32 -7.03
CA ASN A 397 -11.30 -17.90 -8.41
C ASN A 397 -12.20 -18.89 -9.15
N ASN A 398 -13.33 -18.39 -9.66
CA ASN A 398 -14.35 -19.18 -10.37
C ASN A 398 -14.86 -20.40 -9.58
N ALA A 399 -14.67 -20.41 -8.25
CA ALA A 399 -15.15 -21.46 -7.36
C ALA A 399 -16.45 -21.02 -6.66
N ARG A 400 -17.48 -21.86 -6.66
CA ARG A 400 -18.76 -21.58 -5.99
C ARG A 400 -19.15 -22.68 -5.01
N LEU A 401 -19.79 -22.24 -3.92
CA LEU A 401 -20.50 -23.13 -2.99
C LEU A 401 -21.84 -23.54 -3.57
N GLY A 402 -22.20 -24.80 -3.40
CA GLY A 402 -23.49 -25.32 -3.87
C GLY A 402 -23.62 -26.82 -3.65
N SER A 403 -24.23 -27.49 -4.62
CA SER A 403 -24.32 -28.94 -4.70
C SER A 403 -23.70 -29.45 -5.99
N PHE A 404 -22.99 -30.57 -5.91
CA PHE A 404 -22.35 -31.22 -7.05
C PHE A 404 -22.48 -32.74 -6.92
N CYS A 405 -22.74 -33.42 -8.05
CA CYS A 405 -22.81 -34.88 -8.13
C CYS A 405 -23.60 -35.56 -6.98
N GLY A 406 -24.80 -35.04 -6.69
CA GLY A 406 -25.68 -35.55 -5.63
C GLY A 406 -25.28 -35.24 -4.18
N SER A 407 -24.16 -34.55 -3.93
CA SER A 407 -23.80 -34.04 -2.60
C SER A 407 -24.19 -32.57 -2.48
N ALA A 408 -24.78 -32.19 -1.34
CA ALA A 408 -24.83 -30.80 -0.89
C ALA A 408 -23.49 -30.42 -0.21
N PHE A 409 -23.31 -29.12 0.07
CA PHE A 409 -22.14 -28.58 0.77
C PHE A 409 -20.82 -28.93 0.05
N THR A 410 -20.78 -28.57 -1.22
CA THR A 410 -19.62 -28.77 -2.10
C THR A 410 -19.11 -27.43 -2.60
N ILE A 411 -17.81 -27.33 -2.83
CA ILE A 411 -17.23 -26.30 -3.68
C ILE A 411 -16.98 -26.89 -5.08
N SER A 412 -17.45 -26.19 -6.12
CA SER A 412 -17.31 -26.61 -7.51
C SER A 412 -16.79 -25.46 -8.38
N GLY A 413 -15.97 -25.79 -9.37
CA GLY A 413 -15.54 -24.85 -10.38
C GLY A 413 -16.62 -24.55 -11.40
N GLU A 414 -16.83 -23.26 -11.68
CA GLU A 414 -17.57 -22.76 -12.84
C GLU A 414 -16.59 -22.17 -13.84
N ALA A 415 -16.07 -23.01 -14.75
CA ALA A 415 -15.17 -22.53 -15.80
C ALA A 415 -15.92 -21.61 -16.78
N GLU A 416 -15.54 -20.34 -16.84
CA GLU A 416 -15.77 -19.50 -18.02
C GLU A 416 -14.74 -19.90 -19.11
N THR A 417 -15.03 -19.58 -20.38
CA THR A 417 -14.14 -19.93 -21.50
C THR A 417 -12.77 -19.26 -21.35
N ASP A 418 -11.69 -20.05 -21.42
CA ASP A 418 -10.30 -19.62 -21.26
C ASP A 418 -9.95 -19.04 -19.87
N GLU A 419 -10.72 -19.37 -18.83
CA GLU A 419 -10.40 -19.02 -17.43
C GLU A 419 -10.10 -20.25 -16.57
N ASP A 420 -9.06 -20.15 -15.72
CA ASP A 420 -8.77 -21.16 -14.71
C ASP A 420 -9.82 -21.12 -13.56
N VAL A 421 -10.03 -22.28 -12.94
CA VAL A 421 -10.68 -22.38 -11.62
C VAL A 421 -9.58 -22.70 -10.61
N THR A 422 -9.41 -21.86 -9.60
CA THR A 422 -8.44 -22.10 -8.52
C THR A 422 -9.09 -22.02 -7.15
N LEU A 423 -8.57 -22.83 -6.22
CA LEU A 423 -8.94 -22.81 -4.81
C LEU A 423 -7.67 -23.01 -3.99
N THR A 424 -7.14 -21.91 -3.46
CA THR A 424 -5.84 -21.87 -2.78
C THR A 424 -6.04 -21.80 -1.27
N THR A 425 -5.39 -22.69 -0.51
CA THR A 425 -5.42 -22.64 0.96
C THR A 425 -4.61 -21.46 1.50
N ALA A 426 -4.82 -21.12 2.77
CA ALA A 426 -3.85 -20.37 3.55
C ALA A 426 -2.51 -21.14 3.63
N ASP A 427 -1.42 -20.44 3.96
CA ASP A 427 -0.15 -21.10 4.30
C ASP A 427 -0.34 -21.97 5.55
N MET A 428 0.07 -23.24 5.47
CA MET A 428 -0.07 -24.22 6.56
C MET A 428 1.28 -24.62 7.14
N HIS A 429 1.34 -24.91 8.45
CA HIS A 429 2.51 -25.51 9.08
C HIS A 429 2.41 -27.04 9.02
N ILE A 430 3.04 -27.65 8.02
CA ILE A 430 2.96 -29.09 7.74
C ILE A 430 4.05 -29.84 8.50
N LYS A 431 3.67 -30.74 9.41
CA LYS A 431 4.60 -31.59 10.17
C LYS A 431 4.73 -32.97 9.56
N ASN A 432 5.80 -33.68 9.94
CA ASN A 432 6.00 -35.08 9.53
C ASN A 432 4.84 -35.97 10.03
N GLY A 433 4.32 -36.84 9.16
CA GLY A 433 3.18 -37.72 9.45
C GLY A 433 1.80 -37.10 9.16
N TYR A 434 1.72 -35.84 8.70
CA TYR A 434 0.46 -35.22 8.32
C TYR A 434 -0.13 -35.84 7.05
N ILE A 435 -1.46 -35.84 6.95
CA ILE A 435 -2.20 -36.31 5.77
C ILE A 435 -3.03 -35.19 5.17
N LEU A 436 -3.17 -35.20 3.85
CA LEU A 436 -4.20 -34.46 3.13
C LEU A 436 -5.29 -35.46 2.71
N GLN A 437 -6.52 -35.25 3.16
CA GLN A 437 -7.68 -36.09 2.84
C GLN A 437 -8.84 -35.22 2.36
N PHE A 438 -9.41 -35.58 1.22
CA PHE A 438 -10.56 -34.92 0.61
C PHE A 438 -11.35 -35.93 -0.22
N SER A 439 -12.53 -35.53 -0.69
CA SER A 439 -13.29 -36.28 -1.69
C SER A 439 -13.48 -35.42 -2.93
N ILE A 440 -13.38 -36.03 -4.11
CA ILE A 440 -13.51 -35.35 -5.40
C ILE A 440 -14.39 -36.16 -6.36
N SER A 441 -15.14 -35.45 -7.20
CA SER A 441 -15.80 -35.96 -8.40
C SER A 441 -15.55 -34.93 -9.50
N VAL A 442 -15.22 -35.39 -10.69
CA VAL A 442 -14.90 -34.55 -11.86
C VAL A 442 -15.82 -34.96 -12.98
N GLY A 443 -16.42 -33.99 -13.70
CA GLY A 443 -17.23 -34.30 -14.88
C GLY A 443 -18.55 -35.04 -14.59
N CYS A 444 -19.16 -34.83 -13.43
CA CYS A 444 -20.41 -35.50 -13.11
C CYS A 444 -21.55 -35.08 -14.07
N HIS A 445 -22.38 -36.04 -14.48
CA HIS A 445 -23.45 -35.92 -15.48
C HIS A 445 -23.04 -35.66 -16.94
N VAL A 446 -21.74 -35.63 -17.26
CA VAL A 446 -21.28 -35.55 -18.66
C VAL A 446 -21.09 -36.97 -19.24
N SER A 447 -21.27 -37.12 -20.56
CA SER A 447 -21.13 -38.41 -21.27
C SER A 447 -19.68 -38.90 -21.26
N ALA A 448 -19.48 -40.23 -21.27
CA ALA A 448 -18.14 -40.83 -21.25
C ALA A 448 -17.23 -40.43 -22.42
N ASP A 449 -17.82 -40.04 -23.56
CA ASP A 449 -17.10 -39.56 -24.76
C ASP A 449 -16.80 -38.05 -24.75
N SER A 450 -16.96 -37.36 -23.61
CA SER A 450 -16.61 -35.94 -23.50
C SER A 450 -15.18 -35.74 -22.99
N ASP A 451 -14.44 -34.86 -23.67
CA ASP A 451 -13.10 -34.44 -23.22
C ASP A 451 -13.22 -33.50 -22.02
N ILE A 452 -13.12 -34.06 -20.82
CA ILE A 452 -13.17 -33.32 -19.55
C ILE A 452 -11.74 -33.10 -19.04
N ALA A 453 -11.35 -31.82 -18.91
CA ALA A 453 -10.05 -31.46 -18.35
C ALA A 453 -9.91 -32.02 -16.90
N PRO A 454 -8.75 -32.60 -16.55
CA PRO A 454 -8.52 -33.10 -15.19
C PRO A 454 -8.36 -31.94 -14.19
N VAL A 455 -8.62 -32.20 -12.91
CA VAL A 455 -8.29 -31.27 -11.82
C VAL A 455 -6.87 -31.56 -11.31
N HIS A 456 -6.07 -30.51 -11.16
CA HIS A 456 -4.66 -30.59 -10.76
C HIS A 456 -4.53 -30.27 -9.26
N LEU A 457 -3.88 -31.15 -8.49
CA LEU A 457 -3.51 -30.86 -7.10
C LEU A 457 -2.01 -30.53 -7.01
N GLN A 458 -1.72 -29.31 -6.58
CA GLN A 458 -0.38 -28.75 -6.50
C GLN A 458 -0.11 -28.16 -5.10
N TYR A 459 1.15 -27.85 -4.83
CA TYR A 459 1.60 -27.13 -3.65
C TYR A 459 2.64 -26.06 -4.03
N SER A 460 2.78 -25.07 -3.16
CA SER A 460 3.82 -24.05 -3.17
C SER A 460 4.51 -24.02 -1.79
N THR A 461 5.77 -23.64 -1.76
CA THR A 461 6.53 -23.32 -0.52
C THR A 461 7.10 -21.90 -0.55
N ASP A 462 6.60 -21.07 -1.48
CA ASP A 462 7.06 -19.71 -1.78
C ASP A 462 5.88 -18.75 -1.97
N TYR A 463 4.79 -18.96 -1.22
CA TYR A 463 3.58 -18.14 -1.19
C TYR A 463 2.87 -18.00 -2.55
N GLY A 464 2.76 -19.11 -3.28
CA GLY A 464 2.09 -19.18 -4.58
C GLY A 464 2.91 -18.65 -5.76
N MET A 465 4.17 -18.27 -5.55
CA MET A 465 5.06 -17.82 -6.64
C MET A 465 5.41 -18.95 -7.62
N THR A 466 5.60 -20.19 -7.13
CA THR A 466 5.78 -21.39 -7.97
C THR A 466 4.98 -22.58 -7.46
N TRP A 467 4.42 -23.35 -8.40
CA TRP A 467 3.52 -24.46 -8.13
C TRP A 467 4.07 -25.78 -8.66
N HIS A 468 3.98 -26.82 -7.83
CA HIS A 468 4.53 -28.14 -8.08
C HIS A 468 3.44 -29.19 -7.82
N TYR A 469 3.34 -30.25 -8.62
CA TYR A 469 2.43 -31.36 -8.29
C TYR A 469 2.80 -31.98 -6.93
N LEU A 470 1.78 -32.22 -6.10
CA LEU A 470 1.96 -32.84 -4.78
C LEU A 470 2.51 -34.26 -4.89
N MET A 471 2.06 -35.01 -5.89
CA MET A 471 2.71 -36.24 -6.35
C MET A 471 3.25 -35.97 -7.75
N GLN A 472 4.55 -36.15 -7.96
CA GLN A 472 5.13 -36.11 -9.30
C GLN A 472 4.94 -37.44 -10.01
N GLU A 473 4.91 -37.40 -11.34
CA GLU A 473 5.04 -38.60 -12.15
C GLU A 473 6.42 -39.24 -11.91
N CYS A 474 6.42 -40.52 -11.56
CA CYS A 474 7.62 -41.34 -11.54
C CYS A 474 7.29 -42.66 -12.24
N LEU A 475 8.07 -42.99 -13.27
CA LEU A 475 7.86 -44.15 -14.13
C LEU A 475 9.11 -45.03 -14.12
N SER A 476 8.95 -46.32 -14.34
CA SER A 476 10.01 -47.33 -14.17
C SER A 476 11.23 -47.15 -15.08
N PHE A 477 11.13 -46.37 -16.16
CA PHE A 477 12.23 -46.04 -17.04
C PHE A 477 13.07 -44.82 -16.58
N TYR A 478 12.60 -44.08 -15.58
CA TYR A 478 13.33 -42.96 -14.98
C TYR A 478 14.23 -43.46 -13.84
N PRO A 479 15.57 -43.35 -13.94
CA PRO A 479 16.50 -43.88 -12.93
C PRO A 479 16.27 -43.33 -11.52
N GLN A 480 15.83 -42.07 -11.42
CA GLN A 480 15.57 -41.38 -10.15
C GLN A 480 14.36 -41.95 -9.37
N CYS A 481 13.53 -42.79 -9.99
CA CYS A 481 12.31 -43.34 -9.38
C CYS A 481 12.57 -44.61 -8.56
N ASN A 482 13.78 -45.17 -8.56
CA ASN A 482 14.13 -46.40 -7.81
C ASN A 482 13.17 -47.60 -8.03
N GLY A 483 12.48 -47.64 -9.18
CA GLY A 483 11.47 -48.65 -9.52
C GLY A 483 10.07 -48.41 -8.94
N GLU A 484 9.86 -47.36 -8.14
CA GLU A 484 8.55 -46.94 -7.66
C GLU A 484 7.78 -46.23 -8.77
N MET A 485 6.52 -46.63 -9.00
CA MET A 485 5.66 -46.01 -10.00
C MET A 485 4.63 -45.12 -9.32
N THR A 486 4.68 -43.82 -9.58
CA THR A 486 3.69 -42.84 -9.09
C THR A 486 3.06 -42.11 -10.26
N VAL A 487 1.73 -42.03 -10.25
CA VAL A 487 0.99 -41.12 -11.13
C VAL A 487 1.07 -39.70 -10.55
N PRO A 488 1.06 -38.67 -11.41
CA PRO A 488 0.95 -37.29 -10.93
C PRO A 488 -0.38 -37.08 -10.20
N SER A 489 -0.46 -36.07 -9.32
CA SER A 489 -1.68 -35.73 -8.59
C SER A 489 -2.72 -35.01 -9.48
N LEU A 490 -3.22 -35.75 -10.47
CA LEU A 490 -4.25 -35.39 -11.45
C LEU A 490 -5.52 -36.20 -11.22
N TYR A 491 -6.68 -35.55 -11.29
CA TYR A 491 -7.99 -36.16 -11.08
C TYR A 491 -8.84 -36.04 -12.34
N PHE A 492 -8.98 -37.17 -13.05
CA PHE A 492 -9.79 -37.30 -14.25
C PHE A 492 -11.28 -37.52 -13.92
N SER A 493 -12.12 -37.44 -14.95
CA SER A 493 -13.57 -37.66 -14.88
C SER A 493 -13.96 -38.90 -14.06
N SER A 494 -14.87 -38.74 -13.10
CA SER A 494 -15.38 -39.82 -12.25
C SER A 494 -16.87 -39.64 -11.98
N SER A 495 -17.66 -40.61 -12.42
CA SER A 495 -19.13 -40.67 -12.25
C SER A 495 -19.61 -40.81 -10.79
N ARG A 496 -18.68 -40.90 -9.83
CA ARG A 496 -18.95 -40.94 -8.39
C ARG A 496 -17.87 -40.19 -7.62
N TRP A 497 -18.21 -39.77 -6.41
CA TRP A 497 -17.25 -39.28 -5.42
C TRP A 497 -16.20 -40.34 -5.09
N ARG A 498 -14.93 -39.94 -5.14
CA ARG A 498 -13.78 -40.74 -4.71
C ARG A 498 -13.06 -40.00 -3.59
N ARG A 499 -12.75 -40.71 -2.49
CA ARG A 499 -11.93 -40.19 -1.39
C ARG A 499 -10.46 -40.44 -1.66
N GLU A 500 -9.65 -39.40 -1.57
CA GLU A 500 -8.19 -39.48 -1.59
C GLU A 500 -7.64 -39.35 -0.16
N THR A 501 -6.47 -39.94 0.09
CA THR A 501 -5.76 -39.77 1.36
C THR A 501 -4.27 -39.88 1.10
N LEU A 502 -3.60 -38.74 1.15
CA LEU A 502 -2.21 -38.56 0.74
C LEU A 502 -1.36 -38.26 1.97
N LEU A 503 -0.29 -39.03 2.18
CA LEU A 503 0.65 -38.83 3.28
C LEU A 503 1.70 -37.78 2.86
N LEU A 504 1.73 -36.64 3.54
CA LEU A 504 2.60 -35.52 3.21
C LEU A 504 4.04 -35.82 3.67
N LYS A 505 4.99 -35.76 2.72
CA LYS A 505 6.40 -36.10 2.92
C LYS A 505 7.31 -35.16 2.12
N GLY A 506 8.59 -35.15 2.46
CA GLY A 506 9.63 -34.48 1.67
C GLY A 506 9.48 -32.95 1.68
N ALA A 507 9.58 -32.33 0.49
CA ALA A 507 9.64 -30.87 0.33
C ALA A 507 8.38 -30.11 0.81
N VAL A 508 7.25 -30.80 0.98
CA VAL A 508 5.98 -30.23 1.48
C VAL A 508 6.01 -30.00 3.00
N VAL A 509 6.88 -30.73 3.73
CA VAL A 509 6.99 -30.61 5.18
C VAL A 509 7.72 -29.31 5.52
N SER A 510 7.12 -28.49 6.38
CA SER A 510 7.70 -27.24 6.84
C SER A 510 9.02 -27.49 7.59
N ARG A 511 10.00 -26.61 7.40
CA ARG A 511 11.31 -26.65 8.08
C ARG A 511 11.29 -25.89 9.41
#